data_AF-A0A2V9TN83-F1
#
_entry.id   AF-A0A2V9TN83-F1
#
_cell.length_a   1.000
_cell.length_b   1.000
_cell.length_c   1.000
_cell.angle_alpha   90.00
_cell.angle_beta   90.00
_cell.angle_gamma   90.00
#
_symmetry.space_group_name_H-M   'P 1'
#
loop_
_entity.id
_entity.type
_entity.pdbx_description
1 polymer ?
#
loop_
_entity_poly.entity_id
_entity_poly.type
_entity_poly.pdbx_seq_one_letter_code
_entity_poly.pdbx_strand_id
1 'polypeptide(L)'
;MDSYHRQPHRKEQPDGRDCKFCAAVDPNFSKRNPIDRWVHGSLEDSATSHMSENGHVFHLMFEIASKRGQRPPLGDLPKSA
;
A
#
# COMPACT_ATOMS: atom_id res chain seq x y z
N MET A 1 -6.40 48.19 17.40
CA MET A 1 -6.66 46.98 18.21
C MET A 1 -6.85 45.84 17.25
N ASP A 2 -5.93 44.90 17.36
CA ASP A 2 -5.40 44.10 16.29
C ASP A 2 -6.30 42.94 15.86
N SER A 3 -6.21 42.65 14.58
CA SER A 3 -7.02 41.73 13.80
C SER A 3 -7.14 40.33 14.41
N TYR A 4 -8.37 39.90 14.73
CA TYR A 4 -8.71 38.54 15.16
C TYR A 4 -8.70 37.52 14.01
N HIS A 5 -7.70 37.54 13.13
CA HIS A 5 -7.54 36.48 12.14
C HIS A 5 -6.99 35.23 12.84
N ARG A 6 -7.89 34.36 13.29
CA ARG A 6 -7.56 32.98 13.65
C ARG A 6 -6.95 32.35 12.39
N GLN A 7 -5.62 32.29 12.30
CA GLN A 7 -4.96 31.56 11.23
C GLN A 7 -5.54 30.15 11.23
N PRO A 8 -6.11 29.65 10.11
CA PRO A 8 -6.46 28.25 10.03
C PRO A 8 -5.17 27.49 10.24
N HIS A 9 -5.06 26.80 11.37
CA HIS A 9 -3.99 25.87 11.65
C HIS A 9 -3.98 24.91 10.46
N ARG A 10 -2.97 25.06 9.60
CA ARG A 10 -2.82 24.30 8.37
C ARG A 10 -2.62 22.86 8.81
N LYS A 11 -3.73 22.12 9.01
CA LYS A 11 -3.69 20.70 9.34
C LYS A 11 -2.78 20.06 8.32
N GLU A 12 -1.79 19.37 8.87
CA GLU A 12 -0.70 18.71 8.17
C GLU A 12 -1.18 18.21 6.83
N GLN A 13 -0.56 18.69 5.74
CA GLN A 13 -0.73 18.01 4.47
C GLN A 13 -0.41 16.54 4.74
N PRO A 14 -1.29 15.60 4.36
CA PRO A 14 -0.99 14.20 4.54
C PRO A 14 0.38 13.95 3.93
N ASP A 15 1.32 13.52 4.75
CA ASP A 15 2.68 13.16 4.36
C ASP A 15 2.64 11.82 3.62
N GLY A 16 1.93 11.81 2.49
CA GLY A 16 1.83 10.66 1.61
C GLY A 16 3.18 10.41 0.98
N ARG A 17 3.71 9.21 1.18
CA ARG A 17 4.87 8.71 0.43
C ARG A 17 4.46 7.54 -0.44
N ASP A 18 5.18 7.31 -1.52
CA ASP A 18 4.97 6.10 -2.32
C ASP A 18 5.26 4.84 -1.46
N CYS A 19 4.39 3.83 -1.57
CA CYS A 19 4.57 2.51 -0.97
C CYS A 19 5.76 1.80 -1.63
N LYS A 20 6.82 1.50 -0.86
CA LYS A 20 8.04 0.89 -1.39
C LYS A 20 7.81 -0.58 -1.76
N PHE A 21 6.96 -1.28 -1.00
CA PHE A 21 6.54 -2.64 -1.36
C PHE A 21 5.89 -2.68 -2.75
N CYS A 22 4.83 -1.88 -2.96
CA CYS A 22 4.14 -1.83 -4.25
C CYS A 22 5.08 -1.39 -5.39
N ALA A 23 5.98 -0.44 -5.14
CA ALA A 23 6.97 0.00 -6.12
C ALA A 23 7.95 -1.11 -6.56
N ALA A 24 8.23 -2.08 -5.69
CA ALA A 24 9.14 -3.18 -6.00
C ALA A 24 8.47 -4.32 -6.79
N VAL A 25 7.15 -4.51 -6.63
CA VAL A 25 6.44 -5.70 -7.14
C VAL A 25 5.48 -5.40 -8.29
N ASP A 26 5.03 -4.16 -8.44
CA ASP A 26 4.13 -3.76 -9.53
C ASP A 26 4.87 -3.06 -10.69
N PRO A 27 4.99 -3.70 -11.86
CA PRO A 27 5.57 -3.08 -13.05
C PRO A 27 4.85 -1.81 -13.52
N ASN A 28 3.58 -1.64 -13.16
CA ASN A 28 2.77 -0.49 -13.55
C ASN A 28 2.62 0.56 -12.44
N PHE A 29 3.40 0.47 -11.36
CA PHE A 29 3.27 1.34 -10.19
C PHE A 29 3.27 2.83 -10.54
N SER A 30 4.20 3.26 -11.40
CA SER A 30 4.33 4.66 -11.83
C SER A 30 3.15 5.18 -12.65
N LYS A 31 2.36 4.29 -13.26
CA LYS A 31 1.18 4.62 -14.08
C LYS A 31 -0.12 4.67 -13.27
N ARG A 32 -0.11 4.25 -12.00
CA ARG A 32 -1.28 4.32 -11.13
C ARG A 32 -1.67 5.78 -10.84
N ASN A 33 -2.91 5.97 -10.40
CA ASN A 33 -3.32 7.25 -9.81
C ASN A 33 -2.39 7.55 -8.61
N PRO A 34 -1.84 8.77 -8.48
CA PRO A 34 -0.94 9.12 -7.38
C PRO A 34 -1.46 8.71 -6.00
N ILE A 35 -2.76 8.86 -5.73
CA ILE A 35 -3.33 8.51 -4.42
C ILE A 35 -3.28 6.99 -4.13
N ASP A 36 -3.34 6.16 -5.17
CA ASP A 36 -3.27 4.69 -5.07
C ASP A 36 -1.85 4.19 -4.81
N ARG A 37 -0.86 5.06 -4.98
CA ARG A 37 0.54 4.78 -4.68
C ARG A 37 0.90 5.13 -3.25
N TRP A 38 0.15 6.04 -2.62
CA TRP A 38 0.54 6.65 -1.36
C TRP A 38 0.12 5.84 -0.14
N VAL A 39 1.00 5.87 0.86
CA VAL A 39 0.76 5.42 2.23
C VAL A 39 1.01 6.57 3.20
N HIS A 40 0.37 6.53 4.37
CA HIS A 40 0.65 7.47 5.45
C HIS A 40 2.12 7.38 5.89
N GLY A 41 2.80 8.54 6.00
CA GLY A 41 4.27 8.64 6.07
C GLY A 41 4.94 7.93 7.24
N SER A 42 4.21 7.67 8.32
CA SER A 42 4.71 7.01 9.53
C SER A 42 4.43 5.50 9.61
N LEU A 43 3.58 4.96 8.73
CA LEU A 43 3.19 3.54 8.78
C LEU A 43 4.10 2.70 7.89
N GLU A 44 4.36 1.46 8.34
CA GLU A 44 5.00 0.43 7.53
C GLU A 44 4.20 0.18 6.24
N ASP A 45 4.88 -0.24 5.19
CA ASP A 45 4.24 -0.58 3.91
C ASP A 45 3.33 -1.79 4.10
N SER A 46 2.05 -1.51 4.29
CA SER A 46 0.99 -2.49 4.51
C SER A 46 -0.27 -2.04 3.79
N ALA A 47 -1.13 -2.99 3.46
CA ALA A 47 -2.38 -2.70 2.77
C ALA A 47 -3.23 -1.66 3.50
N THR A 48 -3.28 -1.70 4.83
CA THR A 48 -4.06 -0.78 5.66
C THR A 48 -3.50 0.63 5.73
N SER A 49 -2.24 0.82 5.32
CA SER A 49 -1.57 2.12 5.35
C SER A 49 -1.82 2.94 4.09
N HIS A 50 -2.40 2.32 3.06
CA HIS A 50 -2.73 3.01 1.82
C HIS A 50 -3.83 4.05 2.02
N MET A 51 -3.65 5.19 1.36
CA MET A 51 -4.58 6.32 1.42
C MET A 51 -5.81 6.15 0.52
N SER A 52 -5.87 5.09 -0.27
CA SER A 52 -7.01 4.75 -1.12
C SER A 52 -7.34 3.26 -1.05
N GLU A 53 -8.60 2.93 -1.31
CA GLU A 53 -9.08 1.55 -1.38
C GLU A 53 -8.40 0.77 -2.51
N ASN A 54 -8.18 1.39 -3.67
CA ASN A 54 -7.46 0.75 -4.77
C ASN A 54 -6.02 0.39 -4.35
N GLY A 55 -5.31 1.31 -3.69
CA GLY A 55 -3.97 1.05 -3.16
C GLY A 55 -3.96 -0.14 -2.19
N HIS A 56 -4.93 -0.17 -1.27
CA HIS A 56 -5.15 -1.28 -0.33
C HIS A 56 -5.34 -2.62 -1.06
N VAL A 57 -6.26 -2.68 -2.02
CA VAL A 57 -6.58 -3.90 -2.78
C VAL A 57 -5.37 -4.37 -3.59
N PHE A 58 -4.70 -3.47 -4.30
CA PHE A 58 -3.50 -3.84 -5.06
C PHE A 58 -2.42 -4.42 -4.16
N HIS A 59 -2.15 -3.79 -3.01
CA HIS A 59 -1.17 -4.28 -2.05
C HIS A 59 -1.49 -5.72 -1.61
N LEU A 60 -2.75 -6.00 -1.23
CA LEU A 60 -3.20 -7.35 -0.87
C LEU A 60 -3.00 -8.36 -2.00
N MET A 61 -3.32 -7.98 -3.25
CA MET A 61 -3.14 -8.87 -4.39
C MET A 61 -1.67 -9.30 -4.56
N PHE A 62 -0.73 -8.35 -4.42
CA PHE A 62 0.70 -8.65 -4.50
C PHE A 62 1.23 -9.44 -3.31
N GLU A 63 0.73 -9.20 -2.09
CA GLU A 63 1.06 -10.04 -0.93
C GLU A 63 0.60 -11.48 -1.13
N ILE A 64 -0.63 -11.69 -1.61
CA ILE A 64 -1.19 -13.01 -1.89
C ILE A 64 -0.38 -13.71 -2.99
N ALA A 65 -0.06 -13.01 -4.08
CA ALA A 65 0.75 -13.54 -5.16
C ALA A 65 2.15 -13.96 -4.67
N SER A 66 2.79 -13.12 -3.85
CA SER A 66 4.10 -13.41 -3.25
C SER A 66 4.06 -14.64 -2.36
N LYS A 67 3.05 -14.76 -1.49
CA LYS A 67 2.84 -15.95 -0.63
C LYS A 67 2.58 -17.22 -1.43
N ARG A 68 1.86 -17.13 -2.56
CA ARG A 68 1.62 -18.27 -3.45
C ARG A 68 2.87 -18.70 -4.19
N GLY A 69 3.72 -17.78 -4.63
CA GLY A 69 5.00 -18.10 -5.27
C GLY A 69 6.02 -18.76 -4.34
N GLN A 70 5.94 -18.49 -3.03
CA GLN A 70 6.79 -19.13 -2.02
C GLN A 70 6.28 -20.49 -1.55
N ARG A 71 5.05 -20.86 -1.88
CA ARG A 71 4.50 -22.16 -1.49
C ARG A 71 5.11 -23.22 -2.42
N PRO A 72 5.85 -24.22 -1.90
CA PRO A 72 6.34 -25.30 -2.74
C PRO A 72 5.15 -25.95 -3.46
N PRO A 73 5.33 -26.42 -4.71
CA PRO A 73 4.29 -27.23 -5.35
C PRO A 73 3.93 -28.35 -4.37
N LEU A 74 2.63 -28.52 -4.11
CA LEU A 74 2.13 -29.64 -3.32
C LEU A 74 2.65 -30.92 -3.99
N GLY A 75 3.75 -31.45 -3.46
CA GLY A 75 4.30 -32.72 -3.89
C GLY A 75 3.20 -33.77 -3.80
N ASP A 76 3.15 -34.64 -4.80
CA ASP A 76 2.17 -35.70 -4.96
C ASP A 76 1.82 -36.32 -3.61
N LEU A 77 0.57 -36.13 -3.17
CA LEU A 77 0.05 -36.87 -2.03
C LEU A 77 0.20 -38.37 -2.35
N PRO A 78 0.86 -39.18 -1.50
CA PRO A 78 0.96 -40.60 -1.73
C PRO A 78 -0.46 -41.16 -1.74
N LYS A 79 -0.82 -41.73 -2.89
CA LYS A 79 -2.08 -42.45 -3.08
C LYS A 79 -2.05 -43.63 -2.10
N SER A 80 -2.81 -43.53 -1.01
CA SER A 80 -2.95 -44.63 -0.05
C SER A 80 -3.38 -45.88 -0.80
N ALA A 81 -2.57 -46.93 -0.64
CA ALA A 81 -2.79 -48.28 -1.18
C ALA A 81 -3.95 -48.99 -0.47
#